data_AF-A0A8J5G1R4-F1
#
_entry.id   AF-A0A8J5G1R4-F1
#
_cell.length_a   1.000
_cell.length_b   1.000
_cell.length_c   1.000
_cell.angle_alpha   90.00
_cell.angle_beta   90.00
_cell.angle_gamma   90.00
#
_symmetry.space_group_name_H-M   'P 1'
#
loop_
_entity.id
_entity.type
_entity.pdbx_description
1 polymer ?
#
loop_
_entity_poly.entity_id
_entity_poly.type
_entity_poly.pdbx_seq_one_letter_code
_entity_poly.pdbx_strand_id
1 'polypeptide(L)'
;MTILVAKHNLTGIWNFTNPGMVSHNEILEMYRGCVDPKFTWKNFTLEEQAKVIVAARSNNELDTTKLKNEFPELLPVKESLIEYVFQPNQKTRAS
;
A
#
# COMPACT_ATOMS: atom_id res chain seq x y z
N MET A 1 1.96 -6.87 13.10
CA MET A 1 0.98 -6.00 13.79
C MET A 1 -0.15 -6.76 14.49
N THR A 2 -0.87 -7.68 13.84
CA THR A 2 -2.04 -8.38 14.45
C THR A 2 -1.68 -9.15 15.73
N ILE A 3 -0.49 -9.76 15.74
CA ILE A 3 0.04 -10.46 16.92
C ILE A 3 0.30 -9.49 18.08
N LEU A 4 0.71 -8.24 17.79
CA LEU A 4 0.96 -7.23 18.83
C LEU A 4 -0.37 -6.79 19.47
N VAL A 5 -1.38 -6.47 18.66
CA VAL A 5 -2.73 -6.13 19.13
C VAL A 5 -3.28 -7.23 20.06
N ALA A 6 -3.12 -8.49 19.67
CA ALA A 6 -3.55 -9.64 20.48
C ALA A 6 -2.75 -9.75 21.79
N LYS A 7 -1.43 -9.57 21.76
CA LYS A 7 -0.57 -9.62 22.96
C LYS A 7 -0.87 -8.51 23.96
N HIS A 8 -1.27 -7.33 23.48
CA HIS A 8 -1.64 -6.20 24.31
C HIS A 8 -3.12 -6.22 24.77
N ASN A 9 -3.87 -7.28 24.44
CA ASN A 9 -5.31 -7.41 24.74
C ASN A 9 -6.13 -6.20 24.26
N LEU A 10 -5.72 -5.58 23.16
CA LEU A 10 -6.43 -4.43 22.58
C LEU A 10 -7.73 -4.92 21.93
N THR A 11 -8.85 -4.29 22.29
CA THR A 11 -10.19 -4.67 21.83
C THR A 11 -10.86 -3.55 21.02
N GLY A 12 -12.02 -3.85 20.43
CA GLY A 12 -12.80 -2.92 19.61
C GLY A 12 -12.35 -2.86 18.14
N ILE A 13 -12.82 -1.85 17.42
CA ILE A 13 -12.57 -1.68 15.99
C ILE A 13 -11.28 -0.87 15.78
N TRP A 14 -10.47 -1.30 14.81
CA TRP A 14 -9.20 -0.69 14.43
C TRP A 14 -9.11 -0.61 12.91
N ASN A 15 -8.78 0.57 12.38
CA ASN A 15 -8.40 0.71 10.97
C ASN A 15 -6.99 0.13 10.80
N PHE A 16 -6.88 -0.89 9.96
CA PHE A 16 -5.67 -1.72 9.88
C PHE A 16 -4.95 -1.57 8.56
N THR A 17 -4.69 -0.32 8.19
CA THR A 17 -3.87 0.07 7.04
C THR A 17 -2.66 0.86 7.53
N ASN A 18 -1.59 0.90 6.73
CA ASN A 18 -0.49 1.81 7.00
C ASN A 18 -0.99 3.27 6.92
N PRO A 19 -0.39 4.20 7.69
CA PRO A 19 -0.73 5.61 7.61
C PRO A 19 -0.49 6.21 6.21
N GLY A 20 -1.38 7.12 5.82
CA GLY A 20 -1.36 7.80 4.55
C GLY A 20 -2.02 7.00 3.41
N MET A 21 -1.88 7.54 2.20
CA MET A 21 -2.47 6.99 0.99
C MET A 21 -1.41 6.73 -0.07
N VAL A 22 -1.73 5.81 -0.98
CA VAL A 22 -0.94 5.55 -2.17
C VAL A 22 -1.88 5.30 -3.34
N SER A 23 -1.55 5.88 -4.49
CA SER A 23 -2.27 5.66 -5.74
C SER A 23 -1.68 4.47 -6.52
N HIS A 24 -2.47 3.94 -7.45
CA HIS A 24 -2.03 2.89 -8.35
C HIS A 24 -0.76 3.30 -9.13
N ASN A 25 -0.71 4.55 -9.64
CA ASN A 25 0.43 5.03 -10.40
C ASN A 25 1.71 5.09 -9.58
N GLU A 26 1.65 5.53 -8.32
CA GLU A 26 2.82 5.56 -7.44
C GLU A 26 3.37 4.15 -7.17
N ILE A 27 2.50 3.15 -6.97
CA ILE A 27 2.93 1.75 -6.83
C ILE A 27 3.60 1.25 -8.12
N LEU A 28 3.03 1.56 -9.29
CA LEU A 28 3.58 1.13 -10.57
C LEU A 28 4.91 1.82 -10.89
N GLU A 29 5.10 3.07 -10.46
CA GLU A 29 6.39 3.77 -10.52
C GLU A 29 7.44 3.11 -9.62
N MET A 30 7.09 2.76 -8.38
CA MET A 30 7.98 2.01 -7.48
C MET A 30 8.34 0.65 -8.06
N TYR A 31 7.37 -0.06 -8.65
CA TYR A 31 7.59 -1.34 -9.33
C TYR A 31 8.54 -1.19 -10.52
N ARG A 32 8.33 -0.17 -11.36
CA ARG A 32 9.24 0.12 -12.48
C ARG A 32 10.65 0.46 -12.00
N GLY A 33 10.76 1.24 -10.93
CA GLY A 33 12.05 1.63 -10.36
C GLY A 33 12.84 0.47 -9.73
N CYS A 34 12.15 -0.45 -9.06
CA CYS A 34 12.80 -1.49 -8.25
C CYS A 34 12.86 -2.86 -8.92
N VAL A 35 11.86 -3.23 -9.72
CA VAL A 35 11.68 -4.61 -10.20
C VAL A 35 11.91 -4.73 -11.71
N ASP A 36 11.29 -3.86 -12.51
CA ASP A 36 11.40 -3.89 -13.97
C ASP A 36 11.35 -2.48 -14.60
N PRO A 37 12.53 -1.89 -14.93
CA PRO A 37 12.60 -0.57 -15.55
C PRO A 37 11.90 -0.44 -16.90
N LYS A 38 11.64 -1.56 -17.59
CA LYS A 38 10.96 -1.57 -18.90
C LYS A 38 9.45 -1.74 -18.78
N PHE A 39 8.93 -1.91 -17.56
CA PHE A 39 7.50 -2.04 -17.32
C PHE A 39 6.75 -0.77 -17.75
N THR A 40 5.66 -0.94 -18.48
CA THR A 40 4.78 0.14 -18.93
C THR A 40 3.33 -0.19 -18.61
N TRP A 41 2.54 0.84 -18.36
CA TRP A 41 1.11 0.72 -18.12
C TRP A 41 0.36 1.85 -18.82
N LYS A 42 -0.95 1.68 -18.97
CA LYS A 42 -1.85 2.72 -19.47
C LYS A 42 -2.91 2.98 -18.42
N ASN A 43 -3.17 4.25 -18.15
CA ASN A 43 -4.30 4.65 -17.32
C ASN A 43 -5.59 4.54 -18.11
N PHE A 44 -6.68 4.20 -17.43
CA PHE A 44 -8.03 4.25 -18.00
C PHE A 44 -8.59 5.66 -17.89
N THR A 45 -9.39 6.05 -18.87
CA THR A 45 -10.34 7.14 -18.69
C THR A 45 -11.50 6.67 -17.81
N LEU A 46 -12.20 7.60 -17.15
CA LEU A 46 -13.36 7.28 -16.30
C LEU A 46 -14.45 6.51 -17.06
N GLU A 47 -14.62 6.81 -18.35
CA GLU A 47 -15.59 6.15 -19.24
C GLU A 47 -15.21 4.70 -19.56
N GLU A 48 -13.92 4.42 -19.75
CA GLU A 48 -13.42 3.05 -19.93
C GLU A 48 -13.50 2.25 -18.62
N GLN A 49 -13.18 2.89 -17.50
CA GLN A 49 -13.28 2.28 -16.18
C GLN A 49 -14.72 1.85 -15.85
N ALA A 50 -15.71 2.68 -16.17
CA ALA A 50 -17.13 2.38 -15.95
C ALA A 50 -17.65 1.18 -16.76
N LYS A 51 -17.04 0.90 -17.93
CA LYS A 51 -17.42 -0.23 -18.78
C LYS A 51 -16.85 -1.58 -18.31
N VAL A 52 -15.74 -1.54 -17.58
CA VAL A 52 -15.01 -2.75 -17.13
C VAL A 52 -15.37 -3.13 -15.68
N ILE A 53 -15.75 -2.13 -14.87
CA ILE A 53 -16.04 -2.34 -13.46
C ILE A 53 -17.53 -2.66 -13.25
N VAL A 54 -17.83 -3.89 -12.85
CA VAL A 54 -19.20 -4.39 -12.57
C VAL A 54 -19.87 -3.62 -11.41
N ALA A 55 -19.09 -3.06 -10.48
CA ALA A 55 -19.58 -2.23 -9.39
C ALA A 55 -18.49 -1.27 -8.89
N ALA A 56 -18.83 0.00 -8.61
CA ALA A 56 -17.90 1.01 -8.13
C ALA A 56 -17.04 0.48 -6.95
N ARG A 57 -15.72 0.67 -7.05
CA ARG A 57 -14.78 0.28 -5.99
C ARG A 57 -14.72 1.38 -4.93
N SER A 58 -14.64 1.01 -3.66
CA SER A 58 -14.39 1.96 -2.59
C SER A 58 -12.98 2.51 -2.71
N ASN A 59 -12.85 3.84 -2.83
CA ASN A 59 -11.58 4.55 -2.74
C ASN A 59 -11.68 5.45 -1.51
N ASN A 60 -10.99 5.09 -0.44
CA ASN A 60 -11.02 5.82 0.82
C ASN A 60 -9.62 5.89 1.44
N GLU A 61 -9.45 6.85 2.35
CA GLU A 61 -8.35 6.90 3.29
C GLU A 61 -8.93 6.58 4.67
N LEU A 62 -8.31 5.64 5.39
CA LEU A 62 -8.73 5.28 6.74
C LEU A 62 -7.87 6.04 7.74
N ASP A 63 -8.52 6.67 8.73
CA ASP A 63 -7.80 7.32 9.83
C ASP A 63 -7.09 6.26 10.68
N THR A 64 -5.76 6.36 10.73
CA THR A 64 -4.87 5.43 11.44
C THR A 64 -4.36 6.01 12.76
N THR A 65 -4.85 7.18 13.21
CA THR A 65 -4.40 7.85 14.45
C THR A 65 -4.44 6.92 15.66
N LYS A 66 -5.53 6.18 15.84
CA LYS A 66 -5.68 5.19 16.92
C LYS A 66 -4.57 4.12 16.87
N LEU A 67 -4.29 3.58 15.69
CA LEU A 67 -3.29 2.54 15.49
C LEU A 67 -1.86 3.08 15.66
N LYS A 68 -1.59 4.28 15.14
CA LYS A 68 -0.28 4.94 15.21
C LYS A 68 0.09 5.36 16.63
N ASN A 69 -0.89 5.73 17.45
CA ASN A 69 -0.66 6.05 18.87
C ASN A 69 -0.17 4.84 19.67
N GLU A 70 -0.75 3.65 19.44
CA GLU A 70 -0.29 2.41 20.09
C GLU A 70 1.01 1.87 19.49
N PHE A 71 1.21 2.08 18.18
CA PHE A 71 2.39 1.59 17.48
C PHE A 71 3.09 2.74 16.73
N PRO A 72 3.86 3.60 17.45
CA PRO A 72 4.54 4.75 16.85
C PRO A 72 5.53 4.37 15.76
N GLU A 73 6.08 3.16 15.79
CA GLU A 73 7.01 2.63 14.78
C GLU A 73 6.32 2.20 13.46
N LEU A 74 4.98 2.22 13.40
CA LEU A 74 4.26 1.84 12.19
C LEU A 74 4.60 2.77 11.02
N LEU A 75 5.28 2.23 10.01
CA LEU A 75 5.70 2.99 8.85
C LEU A 75 4.50 3.45 8.00
N PRO A 76 4.55 4.68 7.42
CA PRO A 76 3.65 5.10 6.37
C PRO A 76 3.64 4.15 5.18
N VAL A 77 2.54 4.13 4.42
CA VAL A 77 2.32 3.13 3.36
C VAL A 77 3.44 3.09 2.32
N LYS A 78 3.96 4.25 1.90
CA LYS A 78 5.01 4.33 0.87
C LYS A 78 6.35 3.78 1.37
N GLU A 79 6.74 4.13 2.59
CA GLU A 79 7.96 3.65 3.23
C GLU A 79 7.88 2.15 3.49
N SER A 80 6.74 1.68 4.02
CA SER A 80 6.48 0.26 4.25
C SER A 80 6.53 -0.56 2.96
N LEU A 81 6.01 -0.02 1.85
CA LEU A 81 6.09 -0.67 0.54
C LEU A 81 7.54 -0.77 0.05
N ILE A 82 8.33 0.29 0.22
CA ILE A 82 9.74 0.28 -0.18
C ILE A 82 10.52 -0.75 0.63
N GLU A 83 10.46 -0.67 1.96
CA GLU A 83 11.29 -1.48 2.86
C GLU A 83 10.93 -2.97 2.83
N TYR A 84 9.64 -3.30 2.89
CA TYR A 84 9.21 -4.69 3.05
C TYR A 84 8.79 -5.38 1.75
N VAL A 85 8.52 -4.62 0.68
CA VAL A 85 8.07 -5.20 -0.60
C VAL A 85 9.08 -4.96 -1.70
N PHE A 86 9.43 -3.71 -2.01
CA PHE A 86 10.22 -3.43 -3.19
C PHE A 86 11.71 -3.71 -3.01
N GLN A 87 12.34 -3.27 -1.91
CA GLN A 87 13.75 -3.51 -1.63
C GLN A 87 14.11 -5.01 -1.62
N PRO A 88 13.37 -5.90 -0.93
CA PRO A 88 13.69 -7.32 -0.92
C PRO A 88 13.49 -8.01 -2.28
N ASN A 89 12.64 -7.44 -3.14
CA ASN A 89 12.35 -7.95 -4.48
C ASN A 89 13.10 -7.18 -5.58
N GLN A 90 14.06 -6.31 -5.22
CA GLN A 90 14.94 -5.71 -6.22
C GLN A 90 15.69 -6.84 -6.89
N LYS A 91 15.50 -6.98 -8.21
CA LYS A 91 16.31 -7.91 -8.99
C LYS A 91 17.76 -7.49 -8.79
N THR A 92 18.53 -8.31 -8.07
CA THR A 92 19.98 -8.21 -8.07
C THR A 92 20.35 -8.15 -9.54
N ARG A 93 20.93 -7.03 -10.01
CA ARG A 93 21.50 -6.99 -11.35
C ARG A 93 22.50 -8.13 -11.37
N ALA A 94 22.12 -9.27 -11.96
CA ALA A 94 23.06 -10.31 -12.32
C ALA A 94 24.12 -9.62 -13.16
N SER A 95 25.32 -9.55 -12.58
CA SER A 95 26.51 -8.99 -13.19
C SER A 95 26.90 -9.83 -14.39
#